data_AF-H5WXY1-F1
#
_entry.id   AF-H5WXY1-F1
#
_cell.length_a   1.000
_cell.length_b   1.000
_cell.length_c   1.000
_cell.angle_alpha   90.00
_cell.angle_beta   90.00
_cell.angle_gamma   90.00
#
_symmetry.space_group_name_H-M   'P 1'
#
loop_
_entity.id
_entity.type
_entity.pdbx_description
1 polymer ?
#
loop_
_entity_poly.entity_id
_entity_poly.type
_entity_poly.pdbx_seq_one_letter_code
_entity_poly.pdbx_strand_id
1 'polypeptide(L)'
;MATTSDVVVASSPQDAEAVEAVEQHHAELAGRLGALTTALVGAAESAEGERFEQAHRSAVRFCTEELLPHAAAEERLLYPAARSREARLVDGMIAEHNSIKGLVDELSAAEQPVRAAAAIRALRALFEVHLLKENELLLPVLAQDPAVSLSTVLEGMHELLGGAEQTESTPSDHGHGHGSCGCGESDSGTPELDVRAVPHAIRHATVFGAFDAIGTGGSLVLVAPHDPLPLLRQLDERAAGRVDVEYLERGPQAWRLRLTRT
;
A
#
# COMPACT_ATOMS: atom_id res chain seq x y z
N MET A 1 -13.25 -27.88 8.04
CA MET A 1 -12.33 -27.69 6.90
C MET A 1 -11.22 -26.80 7.43
N ALA A 2 -10.04 -27.38 7.69
CA ALA A 2 -8.97 -26.69 8.41
C ALA A 2 -8.40 -25.57 7.52
N THR A 3 -8.44 -24.34 8.03
CA THR A 3 -7.77 -23.18 7.44
C THR A 3 -6.28 -23.31 7.73
N THR A 4 -5.50 -23.63 6.70
CA THR A 4 -4.05 -23.52 6.73
C THR A 4 -3.69 -22.06 6.96
N SER A 5 -3.01 -21.80 8.08
CA SER A 5 -2.32 -20.55 8.32
C SER A 5 -1.23 -20.44 7.26
N ASP A 6 -1.42 -19.63 6.22
CA ASP A 6 -0.37 -19.31 5.25
C ASP A 6 0.65 -18.39 5.93
N VAL A 7 1.47 -19.00 6.78
CA VAL A 7 2.78 -18.44 7.08
C VAL A 7 3.57 -18.64 5.80
N VAL A 8 3.95 -17.55 5.12
CA VAL A 8 4.90 -17.62 4.02
C VAL A 8 6.19 -18.22 4.59
N VAL A 9 6.46 -19.48 4.27
CA VAL A 9 7.68 -20.17 4.70
C VAL A 9 8.82 -19.68 3.80
N ALA A 10 9.42 -18.55 4.16
CA ALA A 10 10.58 -18.04 3.43
C ALA A 10 11.81 -18.96 3.63
N SER A 11 12.67 -19.02 2.62
CA SER A 11 13.95 -19.74 2.61
C SER A 11 14.93 -19.19 3.65
N SER A 12 14.80 -17.91 4.00
CA SER A 12 15.59 -17.25 5.03
C SER A 12 14.81 -16.13 5.73
N PRO A 13 15.21 -15.71 6.95
CA PRO A 13 14.66 -14.53 7.61
C PRO A 13 14.81 -13.25 6.78
N GLN A 14 15.93 -13.10 6.05
CA GLN A 14 16.18 -11.94 5.19
C GLN A 14 15.20 -11.90 4.01
N ASP A 15 14.86 -13.06 3.43
CA ASP A 15 13.87 -13.12 2.36
C ASP A 15 12.46 -12.83 2.89
N ALA A 16 12.13 -13.20 4.13
CA ALA A 16 10.88 -12.82 4.77
C ALA A 16 10.76 -11.30 4.98
N GLU A 17 11.81 -10.67 5.51
CA GLU A 17 11.89 -9.21 5.66
C GLU A 17 11.78 -8.49 4.31
N ALA A 18 12.39 -9.06 3.26
CA ALA A 18 12.33 -8.48 1.93
C ALA A 18 10.93 -8.59 1.30
N VAL A 19 10.20 -9.69 1.52
CA VAL A 19 8.78 -9.80 1.13
C VAL A 19 7.95 -8.72 1.82
N GLU A 20 8.08 -8.59 3.14
CA GLU A 20 7.33 -7.58 3.92
C GLU A 20 7.62 -6.16 3.42
N ALA A 21 8.88 -5.84 3.10
CA ALA A 21 9.27 -4.54 2.57
C ALA A 21 8.61 -4.24 1.21
N VAL A 22 8.56 -5.22 0.31
CA VAL A 22 7.90 -5.07 -1.00
C VAL A 22 6.39 -4.94 -0.86
N GLU A 23 5.76 -5.76 -0.03
CA GLU A 23 4.32 -5.66 0.23
C GLU A 23 3.95 -4.29 0.80
N GLN A 24 4.78 -3.75 1.68
CA GLN A 24 4.61 -2.39 2.22
C GLN A 24 4.76 -1.33 1.12
N HIS A 25 5.79 -1.43 0.28
CA HIS A 25 5.96 -0.51 -0.85
C HIS A 25 4.77 -0.56 -1.82
N HIS A 26 4.27 -1.75 -2.13
CA HIS A 26 3.08 -1.95 -2.96
C HIS A 26 1.83 -1.31 -2.35
N ALA A 27 1.65 -1.44 -1.03
CA ALA A 27 0.56 -0.78 -0.32
C ALA A 27 0.67 0.76 -0.38
N GLU A 28 1.88 1.31 -0.29
CA GLU A 28 2.13 2.74 -0.43
C GLU A 28 1.81 3.26 -1.83
N LEU A 29 2.27 2.56 -2.88
CA LEU A 29 1.95 2.88 -4.27
C LEU A 29 0.43 2.85 -4.51
N ALA A 30 -0.24 1.79 -4.04
CA ALA A 30 -1.69 1.64 -4.19
C ALA A 30 -2.47 2.73 -3.44
N GLY A 31 -2.07 3.04 -2.20
CA GLY A 31 -2.68 4.09 -1.40
C GLY A 31 -2.53 5.47 -2.05
N ARG A 32 -1.34 5.77 -2.56
CA ARG A 32 -1.08 7.05 -3.25
C ARG A 32 -1.84 7.16 -4.57
N LEU A 33 -1.88 6.10 -5.37
CA LEU A 33 -2.70 6.04 -6.59
C LEU A 33 -4.19 6.21 -6.25
N GLY A 34 -4.67 5.61 -5.16
CA GLY A 34 -6.02 5.76 -4.64
C GLY A 34 -6.38 7.21 -4.29
N ALA A 35 -5.51 7.90 -3.55
CA ALA A 35 -5.70 9.31 -3.19
C ALA A 35 -5.71 10.24 -4.42
N LEU A 36 -4.77 10.03 -5.35
CA LEU A 36 -4.69 10.78 -6.61
C LEU A 36 -5.93 10.56 -7.49
N THR A 37 -6.43 9.31 -7.54
CA THR A 37 -7.67 8.97 -8.24
C THR A 37 -8.86 9.76 -7.67
N THR A 38 -9.03 9.76 -6.35
CA THR A 38 -10.12 10.49 -5.68
C THR A 38 -10.03 11.99 -5.95
N ALA A 39 -8.83 12.56 -5.85
CA ALA A 39 -8.60 13.98 -6.11
C ALA A 39 -8.92 14.37 -7.57
N LEU A 40 -8.45 13.58 -8.53
CA LEU A 40 -8.66 13.83 -9.96
C LEU A 40 -10.13 13.67 -10.37
N VAL A 41 -10.81 12.64 -9.87
CA VAL A 41 -12.25 12.44 -10.12
C VAL A 41 -13.07 13.59 -9.53
N GLY A 42 -12.83 13.95 -8.27
CA GLY A 42 -13.56 15.06 -7.64
C GLY A 42 -13.31 16.41 -8.33
N ALA A 43 -12.09 16.65 -8.83
CA ALA A 43 -11.78 17.85 -9.59
C ALA A 43 -12.43 17.85 -10.99
N ALA A 44 -12.59 16.69 -11.62
CA ALA A 44 -13.31 16.56 -12.89
C ALA A 44 -14.82 16.86 -12.75
N GLU A 45 -15.39 16.65 -11.57
CA GLU A 45 -16.80 16.93 -11.27
C GLU A 45 -17.08 18.41 -10.94
N SER A 46 -16.12 19.13 -10.35
CA SER A 46 -16.36 20.48 -9.82
C SER A 46 -16.36 21.61 -10.87
N ALA A 47 -16.04 21.31 -12.14
CA ALA A 47 -15.85 22.29 -13.23
C ALA A 47 -14.78 23.38 -12.94
N GLU A 48 -13.93 23.18 -11.92
CA GLU A 48 -12.82 24.06 -11.55
C GLU A 48 -11.56 23.67 -12.33
N GLY A 49 -11.29 24.37 -13.43
CA GLY A 49 -10.17 24.04 -14.35
C GLY A 49 -8.80 23.97 -13.67
N GLU A 50 -8.46 24.93 -12.81
CA GLU A 50 -7.15 24.95 -12.12
C GLU A 50 -6.95 23.75 -11.18
N ARG A 51 -8.00 23.38 -10.44
CA ARG A 51 -7.96 22.22 -9.54
C ARG A 51 -7.80 20.92 -10.32
N PHE A 52 -8.49 20.82 -11.46
CA PHE A 52 -8.32 19.70 -12.37
C PHE A 52 -6.89 19.61 -12.90
N GLU A 53 -6.32 20.71 -13.43
CA GLU A 53 -4.95 20.73 -13.95
C GLU A 53 -3.92 20.34 -12.88
N GLN A 54 -4.09 20.79 -11.64
CA GLN A 54 -3.20 20.43 -10.53
C GLN A 54 -3.30 18.94 -10.18
N ALA A 55 -4.51 18.41 -10.06
CA ALA A 55 -4.74 16.99 -9.75
C ALA A 55 -4.24 16.09 -10.88
N HIS A 56 -4.49 16.47 -12.13
CA HIS A 56 -4.05 15.75 -13.32
C HIS A 56 -2.53 15.70 -13.42
N ARG A 57 -1.85 16.85 -13.27
CA ARG A 57 -0.38 16.92 -13.27
C ARG A 57 0.24 16.07 -12.15
N SER A 58 -0.36 16.09 -10.96
CA SER A 58 0.12 15.30 -9.82
C SER A 58 -0.03 13.79 -10.06
N ALA A 59 -1.14 13.37 -10.68
CA ALA A 59 -1.39 11.99 -11.03
C ALA A 59 -0.43 11.50 -12.12
N VAL A 60 -0.26 12.28 -13.20
CA VAL A 60 0.69 11.96 -14.28
C VAL A 60 2.10 11.84 -13.72
N ARG A 61 2.55 12.82 -12.92
CA ARG A 61 3.89 12.81 -12.32
C ARG A 61 4.15 11.56 -11.50
N PHE A 62 3.23 11.20 -10.59
CA PHE A 62 3.36 9.98 -9.80
C PHE A 62 3.45 8.73 -10.69
N CYS A 63 2.61 8.64 -11.72
CA CYS A 63 2.63 7.49 -12.62
C CYS A 63 3.96 7.39 -13.38
N THR A 64 4.51 8.51 -13.85
CA THR A 64 5.73 8.53 -14.68
C THR A 64 7.01 8.43 -13.88
N GLU A 65 7.05 9.00 -12.67
CA GLU A 65 8.27 9.10 -11.86
C GLU A 65 8.37 8.00 -10.79
N GLU A 66 7.27 7.34 -10.44
CA GLU A 66 7.27 6.31 -9.38
C GLU A 66 6.69 4.99 -9.87
N LEU A 67 5.45 4.97 -10.38
CA LEU A 67 4.76 3.72 -10.73
C LEU A 67 5.41 2.99 -11.92
N LEU A 68 5.67 3.69 -13.03
CA LEU A 68 6.29 3.06 -14.21
C LEU A 68 7.75 2.64 -13.98
N PRO A 69 8.59 3.42 -13.28
CA PRO A 69 9.91 2.97 -12.86
C PRO A 69 9.88 1.71 -11.98
N HIS A 70 8.93 1.62 -11.04
CA HIS A 70 8.71 0.44 -10.21
C HIS A 70 8.41 -0.81 -11.05
N ALA A 71 7.41 -0.73 -11.93
CA ALA A 71 7.06 -1.80 -12.87
C ALA A 71 8.25 -2.24 -13.76
N ALA A 72 9.06 -1.26 -14.21
CA ALA A 72 10.24 -1.55 -15.00
C ALA A 72 11.38 -2.21 -14.19
N ALA A 73 11.45 -1.96 -12.88
CA ALA A 73 12.41 -2.61 -12.00
C ALA A 73 12.03 -4.08 -11.74
N GLU A 74 10.75 -4.37 -11.51
CA GLU A 74 10.21 -5.74 -11.39
C GLU A 74 10.51 -6.57 -12.65
N GLU A 75 10.25 -6.00 -13.84
CA GLU A 75 10.53 -6.68 -15.12
C GLU A 75 12.00 -7.03 -15.31
N ARG A 76 12.92 -6.21 -14.77
CA ARG A 76 14.36 -6.42 -14.90
C ARG A 76 14.91 -7.42 -13.89
N LEU A 77 14.33 -7.48 -12.70
CA LEU A 77 14.91 -8.16 -11.56
C LEU A 77 14.03 -9.31 -11.06
N LEU A 78 12.79 -9.03 -10.72
CA LEU A 78 11.88 -9.99 -10.10
C LEU A 78 11.36 -11.04 -11.09
N TYR A 79 10.90 -10.60 -12.26
CA TYR A 79 10.26 -11.48 -13.24
C TYR A 79 11.22 -12.52 -13.85
N PRO A 80 12.49 -12.20 -14.16
CA PRO A 80 13.46 -13.21 -14.58
C PRO A 80 13.69 -14.30 -13.53
N ALA A 81 13.70 -13.94 -12.24
CA ALA A 81 13.87 -14.90 -11.15
C ALA A 81 12.65 -15.85 -11.04
N ALA A 82 11.44 -15.33 -11.24
CA ALA A 82 10.21 -16.13 -11.16
C ALA A 82 9.94 -17.00 -12.39
N ARG A 83 10.52 -16.66 -13.55
CA ARG A 83 10.18 -17.27 -14.85
C ARG A 83 10.41 -18.78 -14.92
N SER A 84 11.36 -19.30 -14.14
CA SER A 84 11.66 -20.74 -14.09
C SER A 84 10.52 -21.56 -13.49
N ARG A 85 9.67 -20.96 -12.65
CA ARG A 85 8.56 -21.61 -11.95
C ARG A 85 7.20 -21.16 -12.47
N GLU A 86 7.06 -19.87 -12.77
CA GLU A 86 5.77 -19.21 -13.03
C GLU A 86 5.72 -18.50 -14.39
N ALA A 87 6.29 -19.10 -15.44
CA ALA A 87 6.45 -18.44 -16.75
C ALA A 87 5.14 -17.86 -17.33
N ARG A 88 4.02 -18.56 -17.18
CA ARG A 88 2.71 -18.10 -17.68
C ARG A 88 2.15 -16.93 -16.89
N LEU A 89 2.33 -16.94 -15.57
CA LEU A 89 1.93 -15.82 -14.72
C LEU A 89 2.78 -14.60 -15.07
N VAL A 90 4.10 -14.76 -15.17
CA VAL A 90 5.02 -13.69 -15.58
C VAL A 90 4.65 -13.10 -16.94
N ASP A 91 4.34 -13.93 -17.94
CA ASP A 91 3.90 -13.43 -19.25
C ASP A 91 2.59 -12.62 -19.15
N GLY A 92 1.66 -13.03 -18.27
CA GLY A 92 0.46 -12.29 -17.94
C GLY A 92 0.74 -10.95 -17.25
N MET A 93 1.64 -10.94 -16.25
CA MET A 93 2.05 -9.73 -15.52
C MET A 93 2.72 -8.71 -16.45
N ILE A 94 3.59 -9.16 -17.37
CA ILE A 94 4.18 -8.29 -18.40
C ILE A 94 3.09 -7.71 -19.33
N ALA A 95 2.09 -8.50 -19.72
CA ALA A 95 0.97 -7.99 -20.53
C ALA A 95 0.15 -6.94 -19.75
N GLU A 96 0.00 -7.10 -18.43
CA GLU A 96 -0.64 -6.12 -17.56
C GLU A 96 0.19 -4.84 -17.40
N HIS A 97 1.52 -4.93 -17.26
CA HIS A 97 2.40 -3.76 -17.27
C HIS A 97 2.27 -2.95 -18.56
N ASN A 98 2.18 -3.63 -19.71
CA ASN A 98 1.92 -2.95 -20.98
C ASN A 98 0.56 -2.24 -20.99
N SER A 99 -0.46 -2.84 -20.36
CA SER A 99 -1.79 -2.24 -20.23
C SER A 99 -1.79 -1.04 -19.26
N ILE A 100 -1.08 -1.15 -18.14
CA ILE A 100 -0.82 -0.08 -17.18
C ILE A 100 -0.14 1.10 -17.88
N LYS A 101 0.93 0.84 -18.64
CA LYS A 101 1.62 1.86 -19.42
C LYS A 101 0.70 2.56 -20.42
N GLY A 102 -0.12 1.79 -21.14
CA GLY A 102 -1.12 2.35 -22.06
C GLY A 102 -2.11 3.28 -21.34
N LEU A 103 -2.58 2.92 -20.15
CA LEU A 103 -3.46 3.77 -19.35
C LEU A 103 -2.75 5.03 -18.80
N VAL A 104 -1.46 4.94 -18.48
CA VAL A 104 -0.65 6.11 -18.10
C VAL A 104 -0.44 7.04 -19.30
N ASP A 105 -0.23 6.51 -20.50
CA ASP A 105 -0.13 7.30 -21.73
C ASP A 105 -1.48 7.98 -22.05
N GLU A 106 -2.60 7.27 -21.91
CA GLU A 106 -3.95 7.84 -22.04
C GLU A 106 -4.23 8.93 -21.02
N LEU A 107 -3.86 8.71 -19.75
CA LEU A 107 -3.97 9.71 -18.70
C LEU A 107 -3.14 10.95 -19.06
N SER A 108 -1.90 10.77 -19.49
CA SER A 108 -0.98 11.88 -19.82
C SER A 108 -1.48 12.72 -21.00
N ALA A 109 -2.08 12.07 -22.00
CA ALA A 109 -2.62 12.74 -23.20
C ALA A 109 -4.04 13.30 -23.00
N ALA A 110 -4.69 13.07 -21.86
CA ALA A 110 -6.08 13.45 -21.66
C ALA A 110 -6.25 14.97 -21.46
N GLU A 111 -6.77 15.65 -22.48
CA GLU A 111 -7.15 17.08 -22.39
C GLU A 111 -8.51 17.31 -21.71
N GLN A 112 -9.38 16.29 -21.70
CA GLN A 112 -10.74 16.40 -21.17
C GLN A 112 -10.82 15.78 -19.75
N PRO A 113 -11.44 16.47 -18.77
CA PRO A 113 -11.51 15.98 -17.39
C PRO A 113 -12.11 14.58 -17.25
N VAL A 114 -13.19 14.31 -17.99
CA VAL A 114 -13.85 13.00 -17.98
C VAL A 114 -12.93 11.88 -18.48
N ARG A 115 -12.08 12.15 -19.48
CA ARG A 115 -11.13 11.17 -20.01
C ARG A 115 -10.01 10.88 -19.02
N ALA A 116 -9.45 11.91 -18.40
CA ALA A 116 -8.42 11.76 -17.37
C ALA A 116 -8.96 10.96 -16.16
N ALA A 117 -10.18 11.29 -15.70
CA ALA A 117 -10.87 10.58 -14.63
C ALA A 117 -11.16 9.10 -14.98
N ALA A 118 -11.53 8.80 -16.22
CA ALA A 118 -11.74 7.43 -16.68
C ALA A 118 -10.42 6.62 -16.69
N ALA A 119 -9.35 7.20 -17.26
CA ALA A 119 -8.05 6.56 -17.37
C ALA A 119 -7.46 6.24 -15.98
N ILE A 120 -7.45 7.21 -15.05
CA ILE A 120 -6.90 7.00 -13.70
C ILE A 120 -7.69 5.95 -12.90
N ARG A 121 -9.03 5.89 -13.06
CA ARG A 121 -9.85 4.87 -12.39
C ARG A 121 -9.60 3.47 -12.95
N ALA A 122 -9.47 3.34 -14.27
CA ALA A 122 -9.11 2.08 -14.91
C ALA A 122 -7.71 1.63 -14.48
N LEU A 123 -6.74 2.55 -14.44
CA LEU A 123 -5.39 2.29 -13.96
C LEU A 123 -5.39 1.78 -12.52
N ARG A 124 -6.10 2.46 -11.62
CA ARG A 124 -6.22 2.04 -10.22
C ARG A 124 -6.78 0.62 -10.08
N ALA A 125 -7.89 0.33 -10.77
CA ALA A 125 -8.52 -0.98 -10.69
C ALA A 125 -7.61 -2.10 -11.22
N LEU A 126 -6.92 -1.86 -12.33
CA LEU A 126 -5.96 -2.81 -12.88
C LEU A 126 -4.77 -3.01 -11.94
N PHE A 127 -4.21 -1.93 -11.39
CA PHE A 127 -3.07 -1.98 -10.48
C PHE A 127 -3.39 -2.72 -9.17
N GLU A 128 -4.58 -2.53 -8.59
CA GLU A 128 -4.99 -3.27 -7.40
C GLU A 128 -5.03 -4.79 -7.65
N VAL A 129 -5.56 -5.24 -8.79
CA VAL A 129 -5.58 -6.68 -9.14
C VAL A 129 -4.20 -7.17 -9.55
N HIS A 130 -3.36 -6.31 -10.11
CA HIS A 130 -1.96 -6.60 -10.43
C HIS A 130 -1.17 -6.93 -9.16
N LEU A 131 -1.22 -6.05 -8.15
CA LEU A 131 -0.55 -6.24 -6.86
C LEU A 131 -0.99 -7.50 -6.13
N LEU A 132 -2.26 -7.89 -6.23
CA LEU A 132 -2.74 -9.15 -5.65
C LEU A 132 -2.00 -10.36 -6.23
N LYS A 133 -1.76 -10.40 -7.54
CA LYS A 133 -1.06 -11.53 -8.16
C LYS A 133 0.42 -11.51 -7.80
N GLU A 134 1.01 -10.32 -7.71
CA GLU A 134 2.40 -10.20 -7.30
C GLU A 134 2.59 -10.68 -5.85
N ASN A 135 1.83 -10.12 -4.91
CA ASN A 135 1.98 -10.38 -3.48
C ASN A 135 1.55 -11.80 -3.10
N GLU A 136 0.44 -12.30 -3.66
CA GLU A 136 -0.16 -13.56 -3.19
C GLU A 136 0.28 -14.76 -4.03
N LEU A 137 0.78 -14.56 -5.25
CA LEU A 137 1.17 -15.66 -6.15
C LEU A 137 2.67 -15.66 -6.46
N LEU A 138 3.27 -14.49 -6.74
CA LEU A 138 4.65 -14.42 -7.21
C LEU A 138 5.66 -14.40 -6.05
N LEU A 139 5.50 -13.49 -5.09
CA LEU A 139 6.41 -13.33 -3.95
C LEU A 139 6.54 -14.60 -3.10
N PRO A 140 5.47 -15.35 -2.77
CA PRO A 140 5.58 -16.55 -1.94
C PRO A 140 6.37 -17.66 -2.65
N VAL A 141 6.22 -17.78 -3.97
CA VAL A 141 6.94 -18.77 -4.78
C VAL A 141 8.44 -18.48 -4.79
N LEU A 142 8.82 -17.20 -4.89
CA LEU A 142 10.21 -16.77 -4.84
C LEU A 142 10.80 -16.90 -3.45
N ALA A 143 10.07 -16.47 -2.42
CA ALA A 143 10.50 -16.56 -1.03
C ALA A 143 10.69 -18.01 -0.58
N GLN A 144 9.96 -18.98 -1.14
CA GLN A 144 10.10 -20.41 -0.82
C GLN A 144 11.23 -21.10 -1.60
N ASP A 145 11.86 -20.43 -2.59
CA ASP A 145 12.87 -21.04 -3.45
C ASP A 145 14.28 -20.85 -2.88
N PRO A 146 14.94 -21.90 -2.36
CA PRO A 146 16.31 -21.79 -1.85
C PRO A 146 17.35 -21.49 -2.93
N ALA A 147 17.00 -21.60 -4.22
CA ALA A 147 17.88 -21.23 -5.33
C ALA A 147 17.81 -19.73 -5.68
N VAL A 148 16.85 -18.99 -5.11
CA VAL A 148 16.67 -17.55 -5.32
C VAL A 148 16.90 -16.83 -4.00
N SER A 149 17.74 -15.81 -3.99
CA SER A 149 17.80 -14.87 -2.87
C SER A 149 16.94 -13.67 -3.21
N LEU A 150 15.72 -13.65 -2.67
CA LEU A 150 14.74 -12.60 -2.94
C LEU A 150 15.23 -11.26 -2.38
N SER A 151 15.86 -11.28 -1.19
CA SER A 151 16.52 -10.11 -0.60
C SER A 151 17.54 -9.46 -1.54
N THR A 152 18.41 -10.22 -2.21
CA THR A 152 19.36 -9.67 -3.19
C THR A 152 18.67 -9.14 -4.46
N VAL A 153 17.62 -9.82 -4.93
CA VAL A 153 16.84 -9.36 -6.10
C VAL A 153 16.21 -7.99 -5.83
N LEU A 154 15.67 -7.80 -4.62
CA LEU A 154 14.96 -6.58 -4.23
C LEU A 154 15.90 -5.43 -3.82
N GLU A 155 17.08 -5.73 -3.26
CA GLU A 155 18.13 -4.73 -3.05
C GLU A 155 18.50 -4.01 -4.37
N GLY A 156 18.62 -4.76 -5.47
CA GLY A 156 18.82 -4.18 -6.80
C GLY A 156 17.66 -3.30 -7.28
N MET A 157 16.42 -3.56 -6.83
CA MET A 157 15.27 -2.68 -7.14
C MET A 157 15.39 -1.35 -6.40
N HIS A 158 15.76 -1.37 -5.11
CA HIS A 158 16.01 -0.14 -4.36
C HIS A 158 17.16 0.69 -4.96
N GLU A 159 18.21 0.08 -5.48
CA GLU A 159 19.27 0.82 -6.19
C GLU A 159 18.78 1.44 -7.51
N LEU A 160 17.96 0.72 -8.28
CA LEU A 160 17.38 1.21 -9.54
C LEU A 160 16.36 2.34 -9.33
N LEU A 161 15.59 2.27 -8.24
CA LEU A 161 14.59 3.27 -7.86
C LEU A 161 15.18 4.41 -7.03
N GLY A 162 16.31 4.17 -6.36
CA GLY A 162 16.89 5.01 -5.31
C GLY A 162 18.30 5.55 -5.60
N GLY A 163 18.67 5.71 -6.88
CA GLY A 163 19.92 6.39 -7.29
C GLY A 163 19.99 7.90 -6.96
N ALA A 164 19.40 8.34 -5.84
CA ALA A 164 19.50 9.67 -5.26
C ALA A 164 19.28 9.58 -3.74
N GLU A 165 20.18 8.93 -3.00
CA GLU A 165 20.23 9.11 -1.55
C GLU A 165 21.21 10.22 -1.14
N GLN A 166 20.76 10.96 -0.11
CA GLN A 166 21.49 11.86 0.79
C GLN A 166 21.58 13.33 0.40
N THR A 167 20.47 14.06 0.63
CA THR A 167 20.57 15.43 1.15
C THR A 167 19.68 15.58 2.39
N GLU A 168 20.38 15.80 3.51
CA GLU A 168 19.95 16.26 4.82
C GLU A 168 18.61 17.00 4.88
N SER A 169 17.69 16.45 5.66
CA SER A 169 16.43 17.08 6.05
C SER A 169 16.66 18.05 7.22
N THR A 170 16.68 19.35 6.93
CA THR A 170 16.41 20.41 7.91
C THR A 170 14.90 20.48 8.19
N PRO A 171 14.45 20.65 9.45
CA PRO A 171 13.03 20.68 9.77
C PRO A 171 12.46 22.09 9.55
N SER A 172 11.49 22.21 8.63
CA SER A 172 10.66 23.41 8.49
C SER A 172 9.29 23.20 9.12
N ASP A 173 9.07 23.89 10.23
CA ASP A 173 7.82 24.08 10.96
C ASP A 173 6.71 24.66 10.08
N HIS A 174 5.60 23.93 9.88
CA HIS A 174 4.34 24.45 9.34
C HIS A 174 3.15 23.81 10.08
N GLY A 175 2.61 24.55 11.05
CA GLY A 175 1.36 24.22 11.72
C GLY A 175 0.15 24.37 10.78
N HIS A 176 -0.71 23.35 10.75
CA HIS A 176 -2.04 23.44 10.16
C HIS A 176 -3.12 22.99 11.15
N GLY A 177 -4.10 23.87 11.33
CA GLY A 177 -5.19 23.73 12.28
C GLY A 177 -6.18 22.62 11.91
N HIS A 178 -6.66 21.93 12.93
CA HIS A 178 -7.70 20.92 12.85
C HIS A 178 -9.03 21.53 12.37
N GLY A 179 -9.43 21.16 11.16
CA GLY A 179 -10.80 21.26 10.70
C GLY A 179 -11.68 20.25 11.43
N SER A 180 -12.58 20.77 12.27
CA SER A 180 -13.69 20.03 12.86
C SER A 180 -14.53 19.36 11.78
N CYS A 181 -14.60 18.03 11.78
CA CYS A 181 -15.55 17.27 11.00
C CYS A 181 -16.77 16.98 11.88
N GLY A 182 -17.89 17.62 11.55
CA GLY A 182 -19.16 17.44 12.23
C GLY A 182 -19.92 16.22 11.69
N CYS A 183 -19.81 15.10 12.39
CA CYS A 183 -20.81 14.04 12.37
C CYS A 183 -21.17 13.72 13.82
N GLY A 184 -22.35 14.19 14.23
CA GLY A 184 -22.89 13.94 15.56
C GLY A 184 -23.45 12.54 15.63
N GLU A 185 -22.65 11.60 16.12
CA GLU A 185 -23.11 10.38 16.77
C GLU A 185 -22.28 10.17 18.04
N SER A 186 -22.93 10.32 19.18
CA SER A 186 -22.34 10.05 20.49
C SER A 186 -22.32 8.55 20.72
N ASP A 187 -21.23 7.87 20.35
CA ASP A 187 -20.92 6.58 20.95
C ASP A 187 -19.86 6.80 22.04
N SER A 188 -20.28 6.66 23.30
CA SER A 188 -19.44 6.85 24.49
C SER A 188 -18.49 5.67 24.73
N GLY A 189 -17.95 5.09 23.65
CA GLY A 189 -17.06 3.94 23.65
C GLY A 189 -15.73 4.24 22.94
N THR A 190 -14.69 3.48 23.27
CA THR A 190 -13.46 3.46 22.48
C THR A 190 -13.82 3.01 21.05
N PRO A 191 -13.52 3.79 19.99
CA PRO A 191 -13.89 3.44 18.62
C PRO A 191 -13.37 2.06 18.23
N GLU A 192 -14.13 1.31 17.42
CA GLU A 192 -13.78 -0.05 16.98
C GLU A 192 -13.58 -0.11 15.46
N LEU A 193 -12.46 -0.69 15.03
CA LEU A 193 -12.13 -0.94 13.63
C LEU A 193 -12.03 -2.45 13.40
N ASP A 194 -13.02 -3.01 12.70
CA ASP A 194 -12.99 -4.41 12.26
C ASP A 194 -12.36 -4.55 10.88
N VAL A 195 -11.11 -5.02 10.86
CA VAL A 195 -10.33 -5.16 9.64
C VAL A 195 -10.64 -6.44 8.86
N ARG A 196 -11.47 -7.34 9.40
CA ARG A 196 -11.92 -8.53 8.67
C ARG A 196 -12.78 -8.16 7.46
N ALA A 197 -13.50 -7.04 7.55
CA ALA A 197 -14.29 -6.48 6.46
C ALA A 197 -13.45 -5.61 5.50
N VAL A 198 -12.20 -5.30 5.86
CA VAL A 198 -11.30 -4.48 5.05
C VAL A 198 -10.48 -5.39 4.11
N PRO A 199 -10.49 -5.13 2.78
CA PRO A 199 -9.68 -5.87 1.83
C PRO A 199 -8.22 -5.92 2.24
N HIS A 200 -7.57 -7.08 2.10
CA HIS A 200 -6.21 -7.33 2.56
C HIS A 200 -5.23 -6.23 2.11
N ALA A 201 -5.27 -5.90 0.81
CA ALA A 201 -4.38 -4.93 0.16
C ALA A 201 -4.39 -3.52 0.77
N ILE A 202 -5.47 -3.09 1.44
CA ILE A 202 -5.57 -1.74 2.05
C ILE A 202 -5.67 -1.78 3.57
N ARG A 203 -5.57 -2.97 4.17
CA ARG A 203 -5.86 -3.19 5.58
C ARG A 203 -4.89 -2.43 6.48
N HIS A 204 -3.59 -2.53 6.23
CA HIS A 204 -2.58 -1.85 7.03
C HIS A 204 -2.70 -0.33 6.94
N ALA A 205 -2.83 0.21 5.73
CA ALA A 205 -3.05 1.63 5.51
C ALA A 205 -4.30 2.15 6.25
N THR A 206 -5.38 1.36 6.27
CA THR A 206 -6.61 1.68 7.00
C THR A 206 -6.37 1.75 8.51
N VAL A 207 -5.62 0.80 9.08
CA VAL A 207 -5.27 0.78 10.51
C VAL A 207 -4.37 1.96 10.87
N PHE A 208 -3.35 2.26 10.06
CA PHE A 208 -2.46 3.39 10.31
C PHE A 208 -3.20 4.72 10.28
N GLY A 209 -4.03 4.95 9.26
CA GLY A 209 -4.84 6.18 9.18
C GLY A 209 -5.80 6.32 10.36
N ALA A 210 -6.45 5.22 10.76
CA ALA A 210 -7.33 5.20 11.92
C ALA A 210 -6.58 5.48 13.22
N PHE A 211 -5.37 4.94 13.39
CA PHE A 211 -4.53 5.18 14.56
C PHE A 211 -3.97 6.61 14.61
N ASP A 212 -3.51 7.14 13.48
CA ASP A 212 -2.96 8.51 13.37
C ASP A 212 -4.02 9.58 13.69
N ALA A 213 -5.30 9.28 13.45
CA ALA A 213 -6.43 10.13 13.78
C ALA A 213 -6.74 10.20 15.29
N ILE A 214 -6.21 9.28 16.09
CA ILE A 214 -6.37 9.27 17.55
C ILE A 214 -5.45 10.33 18.16
N GLY A 215 -5.99 11.23 18.98
CA GLY A 215 -5.18 12.17 19.76
C GLY A 215 -4.33 11.44 20.83
N THR A 216 -3.25 12.07 21.31
CA THR A 216 -2.46 11.51 22.43
C THR A 216 -3.35 11.20 23.64
N GLY A 217 -3.20 10.00 24.19
CA GLY A 217 -4.04 9.45 25.27
C GLY A 217 -5.36 8.82 24.81
N GLY A 218 -5.71 8.90 23.52
CA GLY A 218 -6.86 8.21 22.95
C GLY A 218 -6.56 6.75 22.60
N SER A 219 -7.61 5.97 22.41
CA SER A 219 -7.51 4.54 22.07
C SER A 219 -8.45 4.15 20.92
N LEU A 220 -8.12 3.04 20.25
CA LEU A 220 -8.91 2.37 19.21
C LEU A 220 -8.90 0.86 19.48
N VAL A 221 -10.03 0.20 19.34
CA VAL A 221 -10.13 -1.26 19.37
C VAL A 221 -9.99 -1.80 17.95
N LEU A 222 -8.95 -2.59 17.69
CA LEU A 222 -8.74 -3.31 16.44
C LEU A 222 -9.30 -4.72 16.54
N VAL A 223 -10.12 -5.14 15.57
CA VAL A 223 -10.61 -6.53 15.45
C VAL A 223 -10.01 -7.18 14.21
N ALA A 224 -9.21 -8.22 14.42
CA ALA A 224 -8.46 -8.92 13.38
C ALA A 224 -8.85 -10.41 13.28
N PRO A 225 -8.69 -11.04 12.10
CA PRO A 225 -8.99 -12.46 11.92
C PRO A 225 -7.94 -13.38 12.59
N HIS A 226 -6.75 -12.85 12.88
CA HIS A 226 -5.63 -13.53 13.55
C HIS A 226 -4.82 -12.51 14.37
N ASP A 227 -3.82 -12.97 15.12
CA ASP A 227 -2.93 -12.10 15.92
C ASP A 227 -2.07 -11.23 14.97
N PRO A 228 -2.25 -9.90 14.91
CA PRO A 228 -1.65 -9.06 13.88
C PRO A 228 -0.23 -8.59 14.25
N LEU A 229 0.64 -9.50 14.71
CA LEU A 229 1.98 -9.17 15.19
C LEU A 229 2.83 -8.32 14.22
N PRO A 230 2.86 -8.57 12.90
CA PRO A 230 3.62 -7.75 11.96
C PRO A 230 3.10 -6.30 11.91
N LEU A 231 1.78 -6.14 11.81
CA LEU A 231 1.12 -4.82 11.83
C LEU A 231 1.41 -4.07 13.14
N LEU A 232 1.42 -4.76 14.29
CA LEU A 232 1.73 -4.14 15.58
C LEU A 232 3.18 -3.63 15.65
N ARG A 233 4.14 -4.39 15.12
CA ARG A 233 5.54 -3.94 15.03
C ARG A 233 5.67 -2.70 14.15
N GLN A 234 5.04 -2.72 12.98
CA GLN A 234 5.06 -1.58 12.06
C GLN A 234 4.42 -0.33 12.68
N LEU A 235 3.32 -0.51 13.42
CA LEU A 235 2.66 0.58 14.13
C LEU A 235 3.56 1.18 15.21
N ASP A 236 4.26 0.34 15.97
CA ASP A 236 5.22 0.77 17.01
C ASP A 236 6.40 1.54 16.42
N GLU A 237 6.99 1.04 15.34
CA GLU A 237 8.08 1.70 14.59
C GLU A 237 7.63 3.07 14.06
N ARG A 238 6.46 3.14 13.40
CA ARG A 238 5.89 4.38 12.86
C ARG A 238 5.55 5.40 13.96
N ALA A 239 5.05 4.93 15.10
CA ALA A 239 4.73 5.80 16.23
C ALA A 239 5.97 6.17 17.05
N ALA A 240 7.15 5.63 16.73
CA ALA A 240 8.39 5.73 17.50
C ALA A 240 8.23 5.28 18.96
N GLY A 241 7.61 4.13 19.17
CA GLY A 241 7.38 3.55 20.51
C GLY A 241 6.19 4.16 21.27
N ARG A 242 5.39 5.02 20.62
CA ARG A 242 4.24 5.72 21.23
C ARG A 242 2.91 4.99 21.05
N VAL A 243 2.98 3.66 21.06
CA VAL A 243 1.79 2.80 21.00
C VAL A 243 1.84 1.87 22.21
N ASP A 244 0.76 1.86 22.98
CA ASP A 244 0.49 0.83 23.97
C ASP A 244 -0.56 -0.15 23.42
N VAL A 245 -0.32 -1.46 23.60
CA VAL A 245 -1.14 -2.54 23.04
C VAL A 245 -1.65 -3.45 24.15
N GLU A 246 -2.96 -3.45 24.35
CA GLU A 246 -3.64 -4.31 25.31
C GLU A 246 -4.52 -5.34 24.59
N TYR A 247 -4.35 -6.62 24.91
CA TYR A 247 -5.18 -7.68 24.33
C TYR A 247 -6.46 -7.82 25.14
N LEU A 248 -7.60 -7.56 24.51
CA LEU A 248 -8.93 -7.69 25.10
C LEU A 248 -9.49 -9.10 24.90
N GLU A 249 -9.23 -9.67 23.71
CA GLU A 249 -9.59 -11.03 23.37
C GLU A 249 -8.47 -11.63 22.52
N ARG A 250 -8.03 -12.82 22.92
CA ARG A 250 -7.14 -13.68 22.14
C ARG A 250 -8.01 -14.82 21.61
N GLY A 251 -7.90 -15.14 20.32
CA GLY A 251 -8.85 -15.95 19.54
C GLY A 251 -9.22 -17.34 20.09
N PRO A 252 -9.95 -18.17 19.32
CA PRO A 252 -9.79 -18.32 17.86
C PRO A 252 -10.87 -17.65 17.00
N GLN A 253 -11.93 -17.07 17.59
CA GLN A 253 -13.06 -16.51 16.81
C GLN A 253 -12.79 -15.07 16.34
N ALA A 254 -12.10 -14.27 17.16
CA ALA A 254 -11.61 -12.95 16.80
C ALA A 254 -10.42 -12.58 17.69
N TRP A 255 -9.53 -11.73 17.19
CA TRP A 255 -8.51 -11.06 18.01
C TRP A 255 -8.93 -9.62 18.21
N ARG A 256 -9.09 -9.20 19.46
CA ARG A 256 -9.49 -7.84 19.83
C ARG A 256 -8.38 -7.20 20.62
N LEU A 257 -7.80 -6.13 20.09
CA LEU A 257 -6.70 -5.40 20.71
C LEU A 257 -7.11 -3.95 20.91
N ARG A 258 -6.81 -3.37 22.08
CA ARG A 258 -6.87 -1.93 22.31
C ARG A 258 -5.50 -1.35 22.02
N LEU A 259 -5.45 -0.44 21.05
CA LEU A 259 -4.28 0.35 20.69
C LEU A 259 -4.45 1.74 21.31
N THR A 260 -3.49 2.18 22.11
CA THR A 260 -3.50 3.49 22.76
C THR A 260 -2.31 4.30 22.30
N ARG A 261 -2.55 5.56 21.90
CA ARG A 261 -1.46 6.48 21.52
C ARG A 261 -0.90 7.15 22.77
N THR A 262 0.38 6.93 23.08
CA THR A 262 1.03 7.45 24.30
C THR A 262 1.81 8.75 24.07
#